data_AF-A0AA38KKX8-F1
#
_entry.id   AF-A0AA38KKX8-F1
#
_cell.length_a   1.000
_cell.length_b   1.000
_cell.length_c   1.000
_cell.angle_alpha   90.00
_cell.angle_beta   90.00
_cell.angle_gamma   90.00
#
_symmetry.space_group_name_H-M   'P 1'
#
loop_
_entity.id
_entity.type
_entity.pdbx_description
1 polymer ?
#
loop_
_entity_poly.entity_id
_entity_poly.type
_entity_poly.pdbx_seq_one_letter_code
_entity_poly.pdbx_strand_id
1 'polypeptide(L)'
;MFLVGFHLSGLNEAQQQEQALLSRALVDAASILSSSHRDRVVQAIQAEVLLAGYFFCTGRILEGKYHLHAALSITIAAKLHKLRSQNADPGFPELASSAIFGDISQLDFPLDQIAEGERINAFWTTFTMSNCWAVAADSPQNFIVESFGPTVDTPWPLDMVAYEQGLLPFNLLGRETVTRFLERRSSFTIGENSLIAMYAKSSILLVRAAGLSAIHRTDMWQQRAEVFAVEFAALDDLLSSFNLSLIPLSQIDSSSEDFSFAFATHLTTKVAIITLHSKLRENSAESSEKALSAAEACADSIAGSISSESPTLANPLLSALWMTVGQVLIEEIRRDGAERRFRESIGIPPRADILNTKLQQVLTVMRYTPAHSPLNDYMFSQLQELYRGTDQASR
;
A
#
# COMPACT_ATOMS: atom_id res chain seq x y z
N MET A 1 11.77 -8.16 -16.73
CA MET A 1 11.22 -9.44 -16.22
C MET A 1 12.31 -10.38 -15.71
N PHE A 2 13.36 -10.71 -16.48
CA PHE A 2 14.43 -11.64 -16.05
C PHE A 2 15.20 -11.24 -14.77
N LEU A 3 15.43 -9.95 -14.53
CA LEU A 3 16.10 -9.46 -13.31
C LEU A 3 15.30 -9.82 -12.04
N VAL A 4 14.01 -9.48 -12.02
CA VAL A 4 13.14 -9.71 -10.86
C VAL A 4 12.95 -11.21 -10.63
N GLY A 5 12.76 -11.99 -11.72
CA GLY A 5 12.69 -13.45 -11.62
C GLY A 5 13.98 -14.08 -11.10
N PHE A 6 15.15 -13.57 -11.50
CA PHE A 6 16.44 -14.03 -10.98
C PHE A 6 16.60 -13.71 -9.49
N HIS A 7 16.25 -12.49 -9.07
CA HIS A 7 16.34 -12.05 -7.67
C HIS A 7 15.40 -12.85 -6.75
N LEU A 8 14.15 -13.07 -7.18
CA LEU A 8 13.18 -13.86 -6.42
C LEU A 8 13.51 -15.36 -6.39
N SER A 9 14.35 -15.85 -7.30
CA SER A 9 14.80 -17.25 -7.33
C SER A 9 15.85 -17.60 -6.26
N GLY A 10 16.40 -16.61 -5.53
CA GLY A 10 17.33 -16.85 -4.42
C GLY A 10 18.66 -17.51 -4.81
N LEU A 11 19.05 -17.45 -6.10
CA LEU A 11 20.30 -18.02 -6.60
C LEU A 11 21.49 -17.14 -6.19
N ASN A 12 21.96 -17.33 -4.96
CA ASN A 12 23.06 -16.57 -4.34
C ASN A 12 24.41 -16.64 -5.09
N GLU A 13 24.56 -17.49 -6.10
CA GLU A 13 25.84 -17.74 -6.78
C GLU A 13 26.15 -16.84 -7.98
N ALA A 14 25.27 -15.91 -8.38
CA ALA A 14 25.54 -15.07 -9.56
C ALA A 14 25.26 -13.57 -9.37
N GLN A 15 25.82 -12.98 -8.32
CA GLN A 15 25.80 -11.51 -8.09
C GLN A 15 26.33 -10.71 -9.31
N GLN A 16 27.29 -11.27 -10.06
CA GLN A 16 27.78 -10.69 -11.32
C GLN A 16 26.73 -10.74 -12.44
N GLN A 17 25.95 -11.81 -12.51
CA GLN A 17 24.87 -11.97 -13.48
C GLN A 17 23.69 -11.05 -13.14
N GLU A 18 23.38 -10.87 -11.86
CA GLU A 18 22.38 -9.90 -11.39
C GLU A 18 22.75 -8.47 -11.78
N GLN A 19 24.00 -8.05 -11.55
CA GLN A 19 24.49 -6.74 -11.96
C GLN A 19 24.44 -6.55 -13.49
N ALA A 20 24.78 -7.57 -14.26
CA ALA A 20 24.67 -7.53 -15.72
C ALA A 20 23.22 -7.38 -16.17
N LEU A 21 22.29 -8.16 -15.58
CA LEU A 21 20.86 -8.05 -15.86
C LEU A 21 20.27 -6.69 -15.46
N LEU A 22 20.72 -6.12 -14.34
CA LEU A 22 20.30 -4.80 -13.89
C LEU A 22 20.76 -3.71 -14.86
N SER A 23 22.05 -3.74 -15.26
CA SER A 23 22.59 -2.77 -16.21
C SER A 23 21.82 -2.79 -17.54
N ARG A 24 21.49 -3.98 -18.04
CA ARG A 24 20.65 -4.16 -19.23
C ARG A 24 19.24 -3.64 -19.03
N ALA A 25 18.59 -3.97 -17.92
CA ALA A 25 17.23 -3.51 -17.63
C ALA A 25 17.14 -1.97 -17.57
N LEU A 26 18.15 -1.30 -17.02
CA LEU A 26 18.21 0.17 -16.96
C LEU A 26 18.39 0.80 -18.34
N VAL A 27 19.27 0.24 -19.19
CA VAL A 27 19.47 0.70 -20.57
C VAL A 27 18.20 0.50 -21.40
N ASP A 28 17.60 -0.69 -21.28
CA ASP A 28 16.38 -1.02 -22.01
C ASP A 28 15.25 -0.07 -21.58
N ALA A 29 15.01 0.10 -20.27
CA ALA A 29 13.97 0.99 -19.72
C ALA A 29 14.08 2.43 -20.25
N ALA A 30 15.29 2.99 -20.27
CA ALA A 30 15.53 4.34 -20.80
C ALA A 30 15.20 4.48 -22.29
N SER A 31 15.24 3.38 -23.05
CA SER A 31 14.97 3.36 -24.49
C SER A 31 13.51 3.05 -24.86
N ILE A 32 12.71 2.49 -23.94
CA ILE A 32 11.33 2.01 -24.24
C ILE A 32 10.46 3.12 -24.84
N LEU A 33 10.46 4.31 -24.24
CA LEU A 33 9.63 5.42 -24.71
C LEU A 33 10.03 5.93 -26.10
N SER A 34 11.28 5.70 -26.51
CA SER A 34 11.78 6.04 -27.85
C SER A 34 11.46 4.97 -28.90
N SER A 35 10.94 3.81 -28.48
CA SER A 35 10.56 2.75 -29.39
C SER A 35 9.30 3.11 -30.19
N SER A 36 9.13 2.43 -31.33
CA SER A 36 7.92 2.52 -32.16
C SER A 36 6.83 1.53 -31.73
N HIS A 37 6.97 0.87 -30.57
CA HIS A 37 5.98 -0.09 -30.09
C HIS A 37 4.71 0.63 -29.65
N ARG A 38 3.53 0.09 -30.01
CA ARG A 38 2.22 0.68 -29.64
C ARG A 38 2.05 0.79 -28.13
N ASP A 39 2.39 -0.28 -27.40
CA ASP A 39 2.25 -0.33 -25.94
C ASP A 39 3.47 0.21 -25.17
N ARG A 40 4.34 0.98 -25.82
CA ARG A 40 5.57 1.53 -25.23
C ARG A 40 5.33 2.25 -23.91
N VAL A 41 4.19 2.93 -23.75
CA VAL A 41 3.84 3.64 -22.51
C VAL A 41 3.58 2.66 -21.37
N VAL A 42 2.73 1.65 -21.60
CA VAL A 42 2.41 0.63 -20.60
C VAL A 42 3.67 -0.19 -20.27
N GLN A 43 4.45 -0.58 -21.27
CA GLN A 43 5.71 -1.30 -21.10
C GLN A 43 6.74 -0.47 -20.30
N ALA A 44 6.82 0.84 -20.55
CA ALA A 44 7.69 1.73 -19.78
C ALA A 44 7.24 1.78 -18.31
N ILE A 45 5.93 1.95 -18.04
CA ILE A 45 5.40 1.95 -16.67
C ILE A 45 5.69 0.62 -15.98
N GLN A 46 5.44 -0.52 -16.65
CA GLN A 46 5.73 -1.84 -16.10
C GLN A 46 7.23 -2.02 -15.79
N ALA A 47 8.12 -1.57 -16.68
CA ALA A 47 9.57 -1.63 -16.46
C ALA A 47 9.99 -0.80 -15.24
N GLU A 48 9.50 0.44 -15.14
CA GLU A 48 9.79 1.35 -14.03
C GLU A 48 9.25 0.83 -12.70
N VAL A 49 8.02 0.27 -12.66
CA VAL A 49 7.43 -0.34 -11.47
C VAL A 49 8.23 -1.57 -11.01
N LEU A 50 8.65 -2.43 -11.94
CA LEU A 50 9.47 -3.60 -11.62
C LEU A 50 10.87 -3.22 -11.12
N LEU A 51 11.49 -2.20 -11.72
CA LEU A 51 12.76 -1.65 -11.25
C LEU A 51 12.62 -1.05 -9.84
N ALA A 52 11.55 -0.28 -9.61
CA ALA A 52 11.27 0.26 -8.29
C ALA A 52 11.14 -0.86 -7.25
N GLY A 53 10.35 -1.89 -7.54
CA GLY A 53 10.21 -3.08 -6.69
C GLY A 53 11.55 -3.76 -6.39
N TYR A 54 12.38 -3.97 -7.40
CA TYR A 54 13.73 -4.52 -7.24
C TYR A 54 14.61 -3.68 -6.30
N PHE A 55 14.64 -2.36 -6.49
CA PHE A 55 15.44 -1.47 -5.65
C PHE A 55 14.93 -1.42 -4.21
N PHE A 56 13.61 -1.50 -4.01
CA PHE A 56 13.05 -1.64 -2.66
C PHE A 56 13.44 -2.96 -2.00
N CYS A 57 13.36 -4.09 -2.73
CA CYS A 57 13.79 -5.38 -2.21
C CYS A 57 15.26 -5.37 -1.82
N THR A 58 16.13 -4.75 -2.61
CA THR A 58 17.57 -4.64 -2.34
C THR A 58 17.95 -3.53 -1.36
N GLY A 59 16.98 -2.84 -0.73
CA GLY A 59 17.22 -1.78 0.26
C GLY A 59 17.70 -0.45 -0.32
N ARG A 60 17.72 -0.30 -1.65
CA ARG A 60 18.13 0.93 -2.36
C ARG A 60 16.94 1.89 -2.50
N ILE A 61 16.44 2.38 -1.36
CA ILE A 61 15.16 3.11 -1.26
C ILE A 61 15.11 4.37 -2.15
N LEU A 62 16.20 5.13 -2.25
CA LEU A 62 16.23 6.36 -3.04
C LEU A 62 16.00 6.11 -4.54
N GLU A 63 16.61 5.06 -5.07
CA GLU A 63 16.47 4.68 -6.47
C GLU A 63 15.12 4.02 -6.74
N GLY A 64 14.62 3.23 -5.78
CA GLY A 64 13.25 2.73 -5.81
C GLY A 64 12.24 3.88 -5.92
N LYS A 65 12.42 4.94 -5.12
CA LYS A 65 11.61 6.16 -5.21
C LYS A 65 11.76 6.86 -6.56
N TYR A 66 12.98 6.95 -7.10
CA TYR A 66 13.23 7.57 -8.41
C TYR A 66 12.42 6.87 -9.52
N HIS A 67 12.53 5.55 -9.63
CA HIS A 67 11.83 4.76 -10.64
C HIS A 67 10.30 4.79 -10.42
N LEU A 68 9.84 4.74 -9.17
CA LEU A 68 8.42 4.87 -8.85
C LEU A 68 7.85 6.24 -9.25
N HIS A 69 8.59 7.33 -9.00
CA HIS A 69 8.21 8.66 -9.45
C HIS A 69 8.23 8.78 -10.97
N ALA A 70 9.21 8.17 -11.66
CA ALA A 70 9.24 8.12 -13.12
C ALA A 70 7.99 7.41 -13.69
N ALA A 71 7.63 6.24 -13.15
CA ALA A 71 6.41 5.53 -13.51
C ALA A 71 5.16 6.39 -13.34
N LEU A 72 5.06 7.11 -12.21
CA LEU A 72 3.93 7.98 -11.92
C LEU A 72 3.86 9.17 -12.88
N SER A 73 5.01 9.80 -13.18
CA SER A 73 5.09 10.90 -14.15
C SER A 73 4.67 10.45 -15.54
N ILE A 74 5.11 9.27 -16.01
CA ILE A 74 4.70 8.69 -17.30
C ILE A 74 3.18 8.45 -17.31
N THR A 75 2.65 7.87 -16.24
CA THR A 75 1.21 7.59 -16.07
C THR A 75 0.35 8.87 -16.16
N ILE A 76 0.79 9.95 -15.51
CA ILE A 76 0.10 11.25 -15.53
C ILE A 76 0.24 11.91 -16.91
N ALA A 77 1.45 11.91 -17.49
CA ALA A 77 1.73 12.49 -18.81
C ALA A 77 0.93 11.80 -19.91
N ALA A 78 0.76 10.47 -19.81
CA ALA A 78 -0.08 9.66 -20.68
C ALA A 78 -1.58 9.77 -20.38
N LYS A 79 -1.99 10.65 -19.44
CA LYS A 79 -3.37 10.87 -19.01
C LYS A 79 -4.11 9.60 -18.56
N LEU A 80 -3.37 8.59 -18.06
CA LEU A 80 -3.98 7.35 -17.59
C LEU A 80 -4.85 7.53 -16.35
N HIS A 81 -4.76 8.67 -15.65
CA HIS A 81 -5.64 9.06 -14.55
C HIS A 81 -7.01 9.59 -15.03
N LYS A 82 -7.17 9.84 -16.34
CA LYS A 82 -8.39 10.36 -16.99
C LYS A 82 -9.07 9.35 -17.92
N LEU A 83 -8.74 8.05 -17.81
CA LEU A 83 -9.38 7.02 -18.61
C LEU A 83 -10.90 7.03 -18.36
N ARG A 84 -11.67 7.04 -19.45
CA ARG A 84 -13.15 7.09 -19.43
C ARG A 84 -13.75 8.27 -18.66
N SER A 85 -13.07 9.43 -18.62
CA SER A 85 -13.56 10.61 -17.93
C SER A 85 -14.90 11.10 -18.50
N GLN A 86 -15.89 11.29 -17.63
CA GLN A 86 -17.19 11.87 -17.99
C GLN A 86 -17.09 13.32 -18.50
N ASN A 87 -16.05 14.06 -18.09
CA ASN A 87 -15.83 15.45 -18.46
C ASN A 87 -14.84 15.59 -19.63
N ALA A 88 -14.72 14.57 -20.49
CA ALA A 88 -13.93 14.69 -21.71
C ALA A 88 -14.43 15.88 -22.54
N ASP A 89 -13.57 16.89 -22.73
CA ASP A 89 -13.92 18.12 -23.42
C ASP A 89 -14.39 17.82 -24.85
N PRO A 90 -15.65 18.13 -25.23
CA PRO A 90 -16.14 17.89 -26.59
C PRO A 90 -15.49 18.81 -27.64
N GLY A 91 -14.70 19.81 -27.22
CA GLY A 91 -14.02 20.79 -28.08
C GLY A 91 -12.57 20.44 -28.46
N PHE A 92 -12.02 19.34 -27.95
CA PHE A 92 -10.69 18.86 -28.31
C PHE A 92 -10.77 17.41 -28.77
N PRO A 93 -10.75 17.14 -30.09
CA PRO A 93 -10.39 15.80 -30.54
C PRO A 93 -8.90 15.61 -30.23
N GLU A 94 -8.57 15.13 -29.02
CA GLU A 94 -7.29 14.49 -28.64
C GLU A 94 -5.96 15.07 -29.19
N LEU A 95 -5.90 16.34 -29.57
CA LEU A 95 -4.75 16.95 -30.26
C LEU A 95 -4.46 18.33 -29.68
N ALA A 96 -3.49 18.39 -28.76
CA ALA A 96 -2.73 19.59 -28.46
C ALA A 96 -1.32 19.17 -28.00
N SER A 97 -0.46 19.08 -29.01
CA SER A 97 1.00 18.98 -29.00
C SER A 97 1.70 19.71 -27.85
N SER A 98 2.38 18.95 -26.98
CA SER A 98 3.49 19.46 -26.16
C SER A 98 4.81 18.97 -26.76
N ALA A 99 5.59 19.89 -27.33
CA ALA A 99 6.77 19.63 -28.16
C ALA A 99 8.00 19.07 -27.42
N ILE A 100 7.85 18.59 -26.18
CA ILE A 100 8.95 18.06 -25.36
C ILE A 100 8.92 16.52 -25.31
N PHE A 101 7.74 15.92 -25.48
CA PHE A 101 7.54 14.48 -25.44
C PHE A 101 6.87 14.06 -26.75
N GLY A 102 7.67 13.64 -27.73
CA GLY A 102 7.19 13.24 -29.06
C GLY A 102 5.99 12.29 -28.98
N ASP A 103 4.86 12.73 -29.53
CA ASP A 103 3.69 11.93 -29.88
C ASP A 103 3.25 10.86 -28.85
N ILE A 104 3.24 11.22 -27.55
CA ILE A 104 2.61 10.39 -26.50
C ILE A 104 1.07 10.54 -26.54
N SER A 105 0.56 11.52 -27.30
CA SER A 105 -0.87 11.76 -27.54
C SER A 105 -1.56 10.71 -28.41
N GLN A 106 -0.82 9.84 -29.10
CA GLN A 106 -1.38 8.69 -29.83
C GLN A 106 -1.37 7.43 -28.97
N LEU A 107 -1.95 7.48 -27.78
CA LEU A 107 -2.52 6.25 -27.26
C LEU A 107 -3.77 5.98 -28.11
N ASP A 108 -3.60 5.20 -29.18
CA ASP A 108 -4.73 4.66 -29.96
C ASP A 108 -5.82 4.23 -28.98
N PHE A 109 -7.09 4.60 -29.27
CA PHE A 109 -8.26 4.14 -28.54
C PHE A 109 -8.09 2.64 -28.28
N PRO A 110 -8.24 2.14 -27.05
CA PRO A 110 -7.94 0.75 -26.74
C PRO A 110 -8.72 -0.15 -27.71
N LEU A 111 -7.98 -0.95 -28.48
CA LEU A 111 -8.53 -1.77 -29.55
C LEU A 111 -9.35 -2.94 -28.98
N ASP A 112 -9.02 -3.34 -27.76
CA ASP A 112 -9.70 -4.36 -26.98
C ASP A 112 -9.78 -3.97 -25.50
N GLN A 113 -10.67 -4.64 -24.77
CA GLN A 113 -10.83 -4.40 -23.32
C GLN A 113 -9.59 -4.82 -22.51
N ILE A 114 -8.73 -5.67 -23.08
CA ILE A 114 -7.51 -6.13 -22.44
C ILE A 114 -6.50 -4.99 -22.36
N ALA A 115 -6.18 -4.33 -23.48
CA ALA A 115 -5.27 -3.19 -23.50
C ALA A 115 -5.80 -2.02 -22.66
N GLU A 116 -7.12 -1.83 -22.60
CA GLU A 116 -7.73 -0.86 -21.69
C GLU A 116 -7.52 -1.26 -20.21
N GLY A 117 -7.74 -2.54 -19.90
CA GLY A 117 -7.50 -3.09 -18.58
C GLY A 117 -6.06 -2.96 -18.12
N GLU A 118 -5.09 -3.20 -19.01
CA GLU A 118 -3.67 -3.00 -18.73
C GLU A 118 -3.35 -1.55 -18.36
N ARG A 119 -3.95 -0.58 -19.07
CA ARG A 119 -3.78 0.86 -18.78
C ARG A 119 -4.39 1.25 -17.44
N ILE A 120 -5.59 0.76 -17.14
CA ILE A 120 -6.26 0.97 -15.84
C ILE A 120 -5.41 0.38 -14.71
N ASN A 121 -4.95 -0.86 -14.87
CA ASN A 121 -4.13 -1.56 -13.87
C ASN A 121 -2.75 -0.90 -13.71
N ALA A 122 -2.14 -0.39 -14.78
CA ALA A 122 -0.88 0.35 -14.72
C ALA A 122 -1.01 1.63 -13.88
N PHE A 123 -2.09 2.40 -14.08
CA PHE A 123 -2.38 3.58 -13.26
C PHE A 123 -2.55 3.20 -11.78
N TRP A 124 -3.45 2.26 -11.47
CA TRP A 124 -3.75 1.91 -10.09
C TRP A 124 -2.59 1.22 -9.37
N THR A 125 -1.79 0.41 -10.05
CA THR A 125 -0.58 -0.19 -9.49
C THR A 125 0.41 0.89 -9.07
N THR A 126 0.71 1.82 -9.98
CA THR A 126 1.65 2.91 -9.72
C THR A 126 1.15 3.84 -8.60
N PHE A 127 -0.13 4.20 -8.64
CA PHE A 127 -0.78 5.05 -7.63
C PHE A 127 -0.78 4.39 -6.24
N THR A 128 -1.16 3.12 -6.16
CA THR A 128 -1.19 2.33 -4.92
C THR A 128 0.21 2.17 -4.34
N MET A 129 1.18 1.78 -5.17
CA MET A 129 2.57 1.61 -4.74
C MET A 129 3.14 2.93 -4.22
N SER A 130 2.87 4.04 -4.89
CA SER A 130 3.34 5.36 -4.45
C SER A 130 2.72 5.81 -3.13
N ASN A 131 1.43 5.52 -2.91
CA ASN A 131 0.77 5.81 -1.64
C ASN A 131 1.38 5.02 -0.49
N CYS A 132 1.55 3.71 -0.67
CA CYS A 132 2.13 2.84 0.33
C CYS A 132 3.58 3.24 0.70
N TRP A 133 4.41 3.54 -0.30
CA TRP A 133 5.80 3.94 -0.08
C TRP A 133 5.96 5.37 0.47
N ALA A 134 5.00 6.26 0.24
CA ALA A 134 4.99 7.58 0.88
C ALA A 134 4.90 7.47 2.41
N VAL A 135 4.11 6.51 2.90
CA VAL A 135 3.95 6.24 4.34
C VAL A 135 5.11 5.39 4.87
N ALA A 136 5.47 4.31 4.19
CA ALA A 136 6.53 3.41 4.64
C ALA A 136 7.92 4.07 4.73
N ALA A 137 8.20 5.04 3.85
CA ALA A 137 9.47 5.76 3.84
C ALA A 137 9.38 7.16 4.48
N ASP A 138 8.39 7.37 5.37
CA ASP A 138 8.15 8.55 6.20
C ASP A 138 8.32 9.89 5.46
N SER A 139 7.64 10.00 4.30
CA SER A 139 7.74 11.16 3.41
C SER A 139 6.38 11.87 3.26
N PRO A 140 5.84 12.48 4.32
CA PRO A 140 4.50 13.06 4.31
C PRO A 140 4.34 14.28 3.38
N GLN A 141 5.43 14.91 2.94
CA GLN A 141 5.35 16.08 2.05
C GLN A 141 4.94 15.74 0.60
N ASN A 142 4.85 14.44 0.25
CA ASN A 142 4.62 13.98 -1.13
C ASN A 142 3.30 13.20 -1.28
N PHE A 143 2.27 13.50 -0.49
CA PHE A 143 0.98 12.78 -0.58
C PHE A 143 0.26 13.04 -1.90
N ILE A 144 0.45 12.13 -2.84
CA ILE A 144 -0.17 12.16 -4.17
C ILE A 144 -1.70 12.12 -4.08
N VAL A 145 -2.27 11.44 -3.09
CA VAL A 145 -3.73 11.41 -2.87
C VAL A 145 -4.30 12.81 -2.67
N GLU A 146 -3.62 13.67 -1.92
CA GLU A 146 -4.10 15.04 -1.65
C GLU A 146 -3.99 15.93 -2.89
N SER A 147 -2.91 15.78 -3.66
CA SER A 147 -2.64 16.63 -4.83
C SER A 147 -3.41 16.18 -6.09
N PHE A 148 -3.47 14.87 -6.34
CA PHE A 148 -3.99 14.30 -7.58
C PHE A 148 -5.30 13.54 -7.41
N GLY A 149 -5.64 13.06 -6.22
CA GLY A 149 -6.86 12.28 -5.96
C GLY A 149 -8.14 12.90 -6.55
N PRO A 150 -8.39 14.22 -6.37
CA PRO A 150 -9.56 14.88 -6.95
C PRO A 150 -9.63 14.86 -8.48
N THR A 151 -8.49 14.68 -9.15
CA THR A 151 -8.40 14.66 -10.61
C THR A 151 -8.53 13.26 -11.19
N VAL A 152 -8.56 12.20 -10.37
CA VAL A 152 -8.63 10.83 -10.85
C VAL A 152 -10.05 10.53 -11.32
N ASP A 153 -10.23 10.31 -12.62
CA ASP A 153 -11.49 9.87 -13.21
C ASP A 153 -11.44 8.40 -13.61
N THR A 154 -10.28 7.75 -13.54
CA THR A 154 -10.12 6.34 -13.97
C THR A 154 -10.97 5.41 -13.11
N PRO A 155 -11.73 4.47 -13.71
CA PRO A 155 -12.56 3.54 -12.95
C PRO A 155 -11.71 2.57 -12.11
N TRP A 156 -12.30 1.95 -11.10
CA TRP A 156 -11.61 0.95 -10.27
C TRP A 156 -11.07 -0.22 -11.12
N PRO A 157 -9.88 -0.76 -10.78
CA PRO A 157 -9.25 -1.82 -11.54
C PRO A 157 -9.99 -3.15 -11.40
N LEU A 158 -9.89 -3.99 -12.43
CA LEU A 158 -10.35 -5.38 -12.43
C LEU A 158 -9.14 -6.32 -12.53
N ASP A 159 -9.36 -7.58 -12.17
CA ASP A 159 -8.39 -8.63 -12.46
C ASP A 159 -8.27 -8.82 -13.98
N MET A 160 -7.09 -9.17 -14.48
CA MET A 160 -6.88 -9.32 -15.93
C MET A 160 -7.84 -10.32 -16.58
N VAL A 161 -8.16 -11.40 -15.87
CA VAL A 161 -9.16 -12.40 -16.30
C VAL A 161 -10.54 -11.77 -16.53
N ALA A 162 -10.94 -10.78 -15.74
CA ALA A 162 -12.21 -10.10 -15.93
C ALA A 162 -12.21 -9.20 -17.19
N TYR A 163 -11.08 -8.59 -17.53
CA TYR A 163 -10.94 -7.84 -18.78
C TYR A 163 -10.94 -8.78 -20.00
N GLU A 164 -10.28 -9.94 -19.91
CA GLU A 164 -10.30 -10.99 -20.95
C GLU A 164 -11.71 -11.53 -21.20
N GLN A 165 -12.52 -11.64 -20.15
CA GLN A 165 -13.93 -12.05 -20.21
C GLN A 165 -14.87 -10.94 -20.69
N GLY A 166 -14.36 -9.75 -20.98
CA GLY A 166 -15.17 -8.64 -21.47
C GLY A 166 -16.06 -8.00 -20.41
N LEU A 167 -15.73 -8.14 -19.11
CA LEU A 167 -16.58 -7.69 -18.00
C LEU A 167 -16.54 -6.18 -17.77
N LEU A 168 -15.71 -5.44 -18.50
CA LEU A 168 -15.65 -3.98 -18.43
C LEU A 168 -16.79 -3.37 -19.27
N PRO A 169 -17.82 -2.74 -18.66
CA PRO A 169 -18.97 -2.26 -19.42
C PRO A 169 -18.58 -1.11 -20.35
N PHE A 170 -18.99 -1.14 -21.61
CA PHE A 170 -18.65 -0.10 -22.59
C PHE A 170 -19.14 1.31 -22.22
N ASN A 171 -20.21 1.42 -21.45
CA ASN A 171 -20.82 2.68 -21.01
C ASN A 171 -20.31 3.17 -19.64
N LEU A 172 -19.37 2.46 -19.02
CA LEU A 172 -18.79 2.90 -17.76
C LEU A 172 -17.96 4.16 -17.99
N LEU A 173 -18.41 5.27 -17.41
CA LEU A 173 -17.67 6.52 -17.33
C LEU A 173 -17.20 6.71 -15.89
N GLY A 174 -15.96 7.12 -15.73
CA GLY A 174 -15.41 7.44 -14.43
C GLY A 174 -15.38 8.95 -14.19
N ARG A 175 -15.45 9.32 -12.91
CA ARG A 175 -15.48 10.71 -12.45
C ARG A 175 -15.08 10.76 -10.98
N GLU A 176 -14.05 11.54 -10.69
CA GLU A 176 -13.61 11.85 -9.32
C GLU A 176 -13.55 10.59 -8.44
N THR A 177 -13.05 9.47 -8.99
CA THR A 177 -13.16 8.11 -8.45
C THR A 177 -12.67 8.03 -7.00
N VAL A 178 -11.54 8.67 -6.70
CA VAL A 178 -10.97 8.72 -5.35
C VAL A 178 -11.83 9.58 -4.41
N THR A 179 -12.24 10.76 -4.85
CA THR A 179 -13.07 11.68 -4.04
C THR A 179 -14.40 11.03 -3.70
N ARG A 180 -15.07 10.41 -4.67
CA ARG A 180 -16.36 9.73 -4.45
C ARG A 180 -16.26 8.61 -3.43
N PHE A 181 -15.16 7.84 -3.45
CA PHE A 181 -14.90 6.83 -2.44
C PHE A 181 -14.72 7.44 -1.04
N LEU A 182 -13.91 8.49 -0.91
CA LEU A 182 -13.69 9.19 0.36
C LEU A 182 -14.98 9.83 0.91
N GLU A 183 -15.84 10.34 0.03
CA GLU A 183 -17.14 10.93 0.38
C GLU A 183 -18.25 9.88 0.56
N ARG A 184 -17.96 8.57 0.43
CA ARG A 184 -18.96 7.48 0.45
C ARG A 184 -20.10 7.64 -0.55
N ARG A 185 -19.83 8.33 -1.66
CA ARG A 185 -20.77 8.48 -2.76
C ARG A 185 -20.68 7.26 -3.66
N SER A 186 -21.40 6.20 -3.30
CA SER A 186 -21.42 4.98 -4.10
C SER A 186 -21.90 5.29 -5.53
N SER A 187 -21.12 4.80 -6.49
CA SER A 187 -21.62 4.52 -7.83
C SER A 187 -21.49 3.02 -7.96
N PHE A 188 -22.61 2.28 -8.02
CA PHE A 188 -22.60 0.85 -8.30
C PHE A 188 -21.80 0.63 -9.59
N THR A 189 -20.53 0.25 -9.43
CA THR A 189 -19.58 0.12 -10.53
C THR A 189 -18.98 -1.26 -10.45
N ILE A 190 -18.97 -1.95 -11.59
CA ILE A 190 -18.30 -3.25 -11.72
C ILE A 190 -16.82 -3.05 -11.37
N GLY A 191 -16.30 -3.94 -10.51
CA GLY A 191 -14.92 -3.86 -10.01
C GLY A 191 -14.73 -3.12 -8.70
N GLU A 192 -15.77 -2.52 -8.13
CA GLU A 192 -15.65 -1.80 -6.85
C GLU A 192 -15.09 -2.68 -5.72
N ASN A 193 -15.35 -3.98 -5.78
CA ASN A 193 -14.91 -4.97 -4.78
C ASN A 193 -13.88 -5.98 -5.32
N SER A 194 -13.25 -5.73 -6.49
CA SER A 194 -12.14 -6.57 -6.94
C SER A 194 -10.99 -6.49 -5.92
N LEU A 195 -10.18 -7.54 -5.80
CA LEU A 195 -9.11 -7.56 -4.79
C LEU A 195 -8.07 -6.47 -5.05
N ILE A 196 -7.73 -6.23 -6.31
CA ILE A 196 -6.86 -5.12 -6.72
C ILE A 196 -7.46 -3.75 -6.40
N ALA A 197 -8.77 -3.55 -6.56
CA ALA A 197 -9.45 -2.29 -6.20
C ALA A 197 -9.50 -2.09 -4.68
N MET A 198 -9.77 -3.16 -3.92
CA MET A 198 -9.76 -3.11 -2.45
C MET A 198 -8.36 -2.78 -1.93
N TYR A 199 -7.32 -3.34 -2.53
CA TYR A 199 -5.94 -2.98 -2.18
C TYR A 199 -5.65 -1.50 -2.48
N ALA A 200 -6.02 -1.01 -3.66
CA ALA A 200 -5.88 0.40 -4.02
C ALA A 200 -6.59 1.34 -3.03
N LYS A 201 -7.84 1.02 -2.67
CA LYS A 201 -8.63 1.76 -1.66
C LYS A 201 -7.95 1.76 -0.29
N SER A 202 -7.43 0.63 0.15
CA SER A 202 -6.71 0.55 1.43
C SER A 202 -5.48 1.47 1.46
N SER A 203 -4.74 1.59 0.35
CA SER A 203 -3.59 2.50 0.24
C SER A 203 -3.97 3.97 0.34
N ILE A 204 -5.13 4.35 -0.22
CA ILE A 204 -5.69 5.70 -0.12
C ILE A 204 -6.02 6.00 1.35
N LEU A 205 -6.70 5.08 2.03
CA LEU A 205 -7.04 5.24 3.44
C LEU A 205 -5.79 5.33 4.33
N LEU A 206 -4.76 4.53 4.05
CA LEU A 206 -3.47 4.59 4.76
C LEU A 206 -2.81 5.97 4.63
N VAL A 207 -2.71 6.50 3.42
CA VAL A 207 -2.15 7.84 3.19
C VAL A 207 -2.97 8.92 3.89
N ARG A 208 -4.30 8.85 3.82
CA ARG A 208 -5.18 9.81 4.49
C ARG A 208 -5.05 9.76 6.00
N ALA A 209 -4.93 8.56 6.57
CA ALA A 209 -4.67 8.38 7.99
C ALA A 209 -3.32 8.97 8.40
N ALA A 210 -2.26 8.73 7.60
CA ALA A 210 -0.94 9.30 7.83
C ALA A 210 -0.95 10.84 7.75
N GLY A 211 -1.58 11.41 6.72
CA GLY A 211 -1.70 12.86 6.55
C GLY A 211 -2.43 13.52 7.70
N LEU A 212 -3.58 12.97 8.11
CA LEU A 212 -4.35 13.52 9.22
C LEU A 212 -3.60 13.40 10.55
N SER A 213 -2.97 12.25 10.81
CA SER A 213 -2.14 12.03 12.00
C SER A 213 -0.95 12.98 12.07
N ALA A 214 -0.32 13.31 10.94
CA ALA A 214 0.79 14.27 10.86
C ALA A 214 0.38 15.73 11.16
N ILE A 215 -0.89 16.08 10.90
CA ILE A 215 -1.42 17.44 11.17
C ILE A 215 -1.78 17.61 12.66
N HIS A 216 -2.08 16.52 13.37
CA HIS A 216 -2.48 16.57 14.77
C HIS A 216 -1.39 17.18 15.66
N ARG A 217 -1.80 18.12 16.52
CA ARG A 217 -0.97 18.67 17.60
C ARG A 217 -1.81 18.84 18.86
N THR A 218 -1.18 18.75 20.02
CA THR A 218 -1.86 18.92 21.31
C THR A 218 -2.25 20.38 21.58
N ASP A 219 -1.65 21.33 20.89
CA ASP A 219 -1.82 22.78 21.04
C ASP A 219 -2.62 23.43 19.89
N MET A 220 -3.51 22.68 19.25
CA MET A 220 -4.30 23.19 18.12
C MET A 220 -5.29 24.29 18.56
N TRP A 221 -5.38 25.34 17.75
CA TRP A 221 -6.41 26.36 17.91
C TRP A 221 -7.80 25.76 17.75
N GLN A 222 -8.76 26.24 18.53
CA GLN A 222 -10.10 25.66 18.64
C GLN A 222 -10.76 25.38 17.27
N GLN A 223 -10.78 26.36 16.37
CA GLN A 223 -11.35 26.17 15.03
C GLN A 223 -10.65 25.06 14.23
N ARG A 224 -9.33 24.92 14.35
CA ARG A 224 -8.56 23.88 13.66
C ARG A 224 -8.79 22.51 14.32
N ALA A 225 -8.94 22.48 15.64
CA ALA A 225 -9.27 21.27 16.39
C ALA A 225 -10.66 20.74 16.01
N GLU A 226 -11.65 21.63 15.83
CA GLU A 226 -13.00 21.26 15.36
C GLU A 226 -12.97 20.66 13.96
N VAL A 227 -12.26 21.28 13.01
CA VAL A 227 -12.09 20.73 11.64
C VAL A 227 -11.41 19.36 11.67
N PHE A 228 -10.32 19.24 12.44
CA PHE A 228 -9.63 17.98 12.62
C PHE A 228 -10.55 16.89 13.19
N ALA A 229 -11.36 17.21 14.21
CA ALA A 229 -12.26 16.24 14.83
C ALA A 229 -13.32 15.73 13.83
N VAL A 230 -13.85 16.61 12.97
CA VAL A 230 -14.81 16.22 11.92
C VAL A 230 -14.14 15.32 10.89
N GLU A 231 -12.96 15.70 10.39
CA GLU A 231 -12.21 14.90 9.42
C GLU A 231 -11.77 13.54 9.99
N PHE A 232 -11.39 13.52 11.27
CA PHE A 232 -11.01 12.33 12.01
C PHE A 232 -12.17 11.35 12.12
N ALA A 233 -13.32 11.82 12.62
CA ALA A 233 -14.51 10.98 12.76
C ALA A 233 -14.98 10.43 11.41
N ALA A 234 -14.99 11.27 10.36
CA ALA A 234 -15.37 10.84 9.02
C ALA A 234 -14.44 9.75 8.45
N LEU A 235 -13.14 9.85 8.70
CA LEU A 235 -12.15 8.87 8.25
C LEU A 235 -12.21 7.58 9.09
N ASP A 236 -12.37 7.68 10.41
CA ASP A 236 -12.50 6.52 11.32
C ASP A 236 -13.74 5.68 11.00
N ASP A 237 -14.88 6.34 10.78
CA ASP A 237 -16.10 5.68 10.33
C ASP A 237 -15.91 5.02 8.94
N LEU A 238 -15.12 5.62 8.04
CA LEU A 238 -14.89 5.10 6.70
C LEU A 238 -13.98 3.86 6.76
N LEU A 239 -12.92 3.91 7.57
CA LEU A 239 -12.05 2.78 7.87
C LEU A 239 -12.83 1.62 8.48
N SER A 240 -13.73 1.92 9.44
CA SER A 240 -14.58 0.91 10.07
C SER A 240 -15.51 0.24 9.06
N SER A 241 -16.20 1.04 8.23
CA SER A 241 -17.06 0.52 7.16
C SER A 241 -16.29 -0.28 6.12
N PHE A 242 -15.11 0.18 5.71
CA PHE A 242 -14.26 -0.50 4.75
C PHE A 242 -13.72 -1.82 5.31
N ASN A 243 -13.30 -1.83 6.57
CA ASN A 243 -12.83 -3.04 7.25
C ASN A 243 -13.92 -4.11 7.35
N LEU A 244 -15.19 -3.70 7.54
CA LEU A 244 -16.33 -4.63 7.54
C LEU A 244 -16.69 -5.16 6.15
N SER A 245 -16.31 -4.47 5.07
CA SER A 245 -16.57 -4.92 3.70
C SER A 245 -15.49 -5.85 3.15
N LEU A 246 -14.40 -6.11 3.90
CA LEU A 246 -13.35 -7.04 3.50
C LEU A 246 -13.83 -8.50 3.60
N ILE A 247 -13.52 -9.28 2.57
CA ILE A 247 -13.71 -10.73 2.60
C ILE A 247 -12.79 -11.31 3.68
N PRO A 248 -13.31 -12.12 4.62
CA PRO A 248 -12.47 -12.77 5.63
C PRO A 248 -11.38 -13.63 4.98
N LEU A 249 -10.14 -13.52 5.48
CA LEU A 249 -8.99 -14.25 4.91
C LEU A 249 -9.19 -15.78 4.92
N SER A 250 -9.96 -16.31 5.88
CA SER A 250 -10.29 -17.74 5.96
C SER A 250 -11.14 -18.26 4.79
N GLN A 251 -11.75 -17.37 4.02
CA GLN A 251 -12.56 -17.71 2.84
C GLN A 251 -11.73 -17.72 1.54
N ILE A 252 -10.48 -17.29 1.59
CA ILE A 252 -9.59 -17.19 0.43
C ILE A 252 -8.51 -18.25 0.58
N ASP A 253 -8.28 -19.03 -0.47
CA ASP A 253 -7.23 -20.04 -0.49
C ASP A 253 -5.86 -19.38 -0.35
N SER A 254 -5.11 -19.73 0.70
CA SER A 254 -3.74 -19.23 0.97
C SER A 254 -2.73 -19.49 -0.16
N SER A 255 -3.02 -20.45 -1.06
CA SER A 255 -2.18 -20.77 -2.21
C SER A 255 -2.51 -19.94 -3.46
N SER A 256 -3.63 -19.22 -3.46
CA SER A 256 -4.06 -18.37 -4.58
C SER A 256 -3.24 -17.08 -4.69
N GLU A 257 -3.07 -16.57 -5.90
CA GLU A 257 -2.46 -15.25 -6.14
C GLU A 257 -3.27 -14.12 -5.46
N ASP A 258 -4.60 -14.30 -5.43
CA ASP A 258 -5.60 -13.46 -4.77
C ASP A 258 -5.35 -13.25 -3.27
N PHE A 259 -4.81 -14.27 -2.59
CA PHE A 259 -4.49 -14.17 -1.17
C PHE A 259 -3.50 -13.04 -0.87
N SER A 260 -2.54 -12.79 -1.77
CA SER A 260 -1.56 -11.72 -1.60
C SER A 260 -2.22 -10.34 -1.51
N PHE A 261 -3.14 -10.07 -2.43
CA PHE A 261 -3.88 -8.80 -2.45
C PHE A 261 -4.81 -8.67 -1.25
N ALA A 262 -5.55 -9.74 -0.92
CA ALA A 262 -6.43 -9.74 0.24
C ALA A 262 -5.66 -9.51 1.54
N PHE A 263 -4.55 -10.24 1.75
CA PHE A 263 -3.70 -10.12 2.91
C PHE A 263 -3.08 -8.72 3.02
N ALA A 264 -2.51 -8.21 1.92
CA ALA A 264 -1.95 -6.87 1.89
C ALA A 264 -3.03 -5.81 2.18
N THR A 265 -4.26 -5.99 1.69
CA THR A 265 -5.40 -5.10 1.96
C THR A 265 -5.75 -5.10 3.45
N HIS A 266 -5.92 -6.27 4.07
CA HIS A 266 -6.19 -6.39 5.50
C HIS A 266 -5.10 -5.71 6.33
N LEU A 267 -3.84 -6.03 6.07
CA LEU A 267 -2.71 -5.43 6.80
C LEU A 267 -2.67 -3.92 6.62
N THR A 268 -2.83 -3.42 5.39
CA THR A 268 -2.81 -1.99 5.07
C THR A 268 -3.95 -1.25 5.78
N THR A 269 -5.15 -1.82 5.79
CA THR A 269 -6.31 -1.24 6.50
C THR A 269 -6.09 -1.19 8.01
N LYS A 270 -5.59 -2.26 8.62
CA LYS A 270 -5.28 -2.26 10.07
C LYS A 270 -4.18 -1.26 10.41
N VAL A 271 -3.15 -1.16 9.59
CA VAL A 271 -2.10 -0.15 9.77
C VAL A 271 -2.64 1.27 9.57
N ALA A 272 -3.59 1.49 8.66
CA ALA A 272 -4.26 2.78 8.53
C ALA A 272 -5.02 3.16 9.82
N ILE A 273 -5.73 2.22 10.44
CA ILE A 273 -6.39 2.42 11.75
C ILE A 273 -5.35 2.77 12.82
N ILE A 274 -4.28 1.97 12.94
CA ILE A 274 -3.20 2.24 13.91
C ILE A 274 -2.61 3.64 13.69
N THR A 275 -2.34 4.00 12.44
CA THR A 275 -1.71 5.27 12.06
C THR A 275 -2.59 6.45 12.44
N LEU A 276 -3.90 6.36 12.16
CA LEU A 276 -4.89 7.39 12.48
C LEU A 276 -4.97 7.64 13.99
N HIS A 277 -5.01 6.57 14.79
CA HIS A 277 -5.13 6.67 16.24
C HIS A 277 -3.81 6.96 16.95
N SER A 278 -2.65 6.76 16.31
CA SER A 278 -1.32 6.74 16.95
C SER A 278 -1.05 7.91 17.91
N LYS A 279 -1.32 9.16 17.50
CA LYS A 279 -1.09 10.37 18.31
C LYS A 279 -2.12 10.62 19.41
N LEU A 280 -3.29 9.97 19.31
CA LEU A 280 -4.39 10.13 20.27
C LEU A 280 -4.37 9.05 21.37
N ARG A 281 -3.55 8.00 21.23
CA ARG A 281 -3.50 6.86 22.16
C ARG A 281 -3.15 7.22 23.60
N GLU A 282 -2.42 8.31 23.83
CA GLU A 282 -2.09 8.76 25.20
C GLU A 282 -3.26 9.48 25.87
N ASN A 283 -4.15 10.09 25.08
CA ASN A 283 -5.21 10.98 25.57
C ASN A 283 -6.62 10.36 25.45
N SER A 284 -6.77 9.27 24.69
CA SER A 284 -8.04 8.62 24.42
C SER A 284 -7.92 7.10 24.59
N ALA A 285 -8.64 6.57 25.58
CA ALA A 285 -8.73 5.12 25.82
C ALA A 285 -9.30 4.39 24.60
N GLU A 286 -10.31 4.98 23.95
CA GLU A 286 -10.90 4.44 22.72
C GLU A 286 -9.87 4.33 21.59
N SER A 287 -9.05 5.37 21.38
CA SER A 287 -8.00 5.34 20.36
C SER A 287 -6.93 4.30 20.68
N SER A 288 -6.60 4.12 21.97
CA SER A 288 -5.68 3.08 22.42
C SER A 288 -6.22 1.68 22.15
N GLU A 289 -7.50 1.44 22.47
CA GLU A 289 -8.16 0.16 22.25
C GLU A 289 -8.28 -0.18 20.77
N LYS A 290 -8.68 0.78 19.92
CA LYS A 290 -8.78 0.59 18.46
C LYS A 290 -7.43 0.24 17.84
N ALA A 291 -6.36 0.95 18.21
CA ALA A 291 -5.01 0.67 17.70
C ALA A 291 -4.51 -0.72 18.15
N LEU A 292 -4.71 -1.08 19.42
CA LEU A 292 -4.32 -2.38 19.95
C LEU A 292 -5.12 -3.52 19.31
N SER A 293 -6.45 -3.38 19.21
CA SER A 293 -7.33 -4.36 18.56
C SER A 293 -6.92 -4.60 17.09
N ALA A 294 -6.58 -3.51 16.37
CA ALA A 294 -6.06 -3.61 15.01
C ALA A 294 -4.73 -4.39 14.94
N ALA A 295 -3.79 -4.12 15.86
CA ALA A 295 -2.52 -4.83 15.93
C ALA A 295 -2.69 -6.32 16.31
N GLU A 296 -3.57 -6.63 17.25
CA GLU A 296 -3.90 -8.00 17.66
C GLU A 296 -4.50 -8.78 16.49
N ALA A 297 -5.40 -8.17 15.71
CA ALA A 297 -6.02 -8.78 14.54
C ALA A 297 -5.00 -9.08 13.43
N CYS A 298 -3.99 -8.23 13.24
CA CYS A 298 -2.89 -8.51 12.32
C CYS A 298 -2.10 -9.75 12.74
N ALA A 299 -1.77 -9.88 14.03
CA ALA A 299 -1.06 -11.04 14.55
C ALA A 299 -1.90 -12.33 14.44
N ASP A 300 -3.20 -12.26 14.73
CA ASP A 300 -4.10 -13.42 14.60
C ASP A 300 -4.25 -13.89 13.15
N SER A 301 -4.24 -12.95 12.19
CA SER A 301 -4.33 -13.27 10.77
C SER A 301 -3.14 -14.12 10.29
N ILE A 302 -1.96 -13.92 10.88
CA ILE A 302 -0.76 -14.73 10.63
C ILE A 302 -0.92 -16.13 11.22
N ALA A 303 -1.34 -16.21 12.48
CA ALA A 303 -1.35 -17.44 13.26
C ALA A 303 -2.20 -18.57 12.63
N GLY A 304 -3.23 -18.20 11.86
CA GLY A 304 -4.12 -19.16 11.21
C GLY A 304 -3.90 -19.38 9.71
N SER A 305 -3.12 -18.54 9.03
CA SER A 305 -3.21 -18.44 7.54
C SER A 305 -1.88 -18.52 6.78
N ILE A 306 -0.73 -18.35 7.43
CA ILE A 306 0.57 -18.29 6.73
C ILE A 306 1.36 -19.57 7.00
N SER A 307 1.56 -20.37 5.95
CA SER A 307 2.58 -21.42 5.96
C SER A 307 3.96 -20.79 5.71
N SER A 308 5.01 -21.32 6.33
CA SER A 308 6.40 -20.79 6.23
C SER A 308 6.99 -20.74 4.82
N GLU A 309 6.26 -21.20 3.80
CA GLU A 309 6.69 -21.32 2.39
C GLU A 309 5.94 -20.36 1.44
N SER A 310 5.06 -19.49 1.94
CA SER A 310 4.26 -18.63 1.06
C SER A 310 5.10 -17.49 0.44
N PRO A 311 5.17 -17.35 -0.90
CA PRO A 311 5.91 -16.28 -1.59
C PRO A 311 5.32 -14.88 -1.38
N THR A 312 4.10 -14.81 -0.80
CA THR A 312 3.35 -13.59 -0.46
C THR A 312 4.10 -12.67 0.52
N LEU A 313 5.11 -13.19 1.21
CA LEU A 313 5.96 -12.48 2.17
C LEU A 313 7.06 -11.62 1.51
N ALA A 314 7.33 -11.77 0.21
CA ALA A 314 8.46 -11.12 -0.47
C ALA A 314 8.29 -9.62 -0.75
N ASN A 315 7.19 -8.99 -0.31
CA ASN A 315 6.96 -7.57 -0.55
C ASN A 315 7.61 -6.72 0.56
N PRO A 316 8.67 -5.94 0.26
CA PRO A 316 9.42 -5.13 1.24
C PRO A 316 8.56 -4.06 1.93
N LEU A 317 7.42 -3.69 1.34
CA LEU A 317 6.44 -2.82 1.98
C LEU A 317 5.86 -3.46 3.24
N LEU A 318 5.60 -4.77 3.23
CA LEU A 318 4.98 -5.47 4.35
C LEU A 318 5.85 -5.38 5.60
N SER A 319 7.17 -5.39 5.46
CA SER A 319 8.11 -5.23 6.58
C SER A 319 7.93 -3.89 7.30
N ALA A 320 7.70 -2.80 6.56
CA ALA A 320 7.42 -1.50 7.17
C ALA A 320 6.06 -1.48 7.88
N LEU A 321 5.04 -2.14 7.32
CA LEU A 321 3.73 -2.26 7.94
C LEU A 321 3.78 -3.12 9.22
N TRP A 322 4.53 -4.21 9.23
CA TRP A 322 4.75 -5.06 10.41
C TRP A 322 5.50 -4.35 11.52
N MET A 323 6.44 -3.47 11.19
CA MET A 323 7.10 -2.62 12.17
C MET A 323 6.09 -1.77 12.94
N THR A 324 5.15 -1.12 12.24
CA THR A 324 4.08 -0.33 12.87
C THR A 324 3.21 -1.18 13.81
N VAL A 325 2.86 -2.40 13.40
CA VAL A 325 2.11 -3.35 14.25
C VAL A 325 2.93 -3.73 15.49
N GLY A 326 4.20 -4.08 15.32
CA GLY A 326 5.10 -4.48 16.39
C GLY A 326 5.32 -3.37 17.42
N GLN A 327 5.48 -2.11 16.97
CA GLN A 327 5.62 -0.96 17.86
C GLN A 327 4.42 -0.80 18.80
N VAL A 328 3.19 -0.93 18.28
CA VAL A 328 1.97 -0.87 19.12
C VAL A 328 1.98 -1.97 20.17
N LEU A 329 2.29 -3.21 19.79
CA LEU A 329 2.34 -4.33 20.73
C LEU A 329 3.40 -4.12 21.82
N ILE A 330 4.59 -3.65 21.46
CA ILE A 330 5.68 -3.34 22.42
C ILE A 330 5.25 -2.25 23.40
N GLU A 331 4.62 -1.19 22.92
CA GLU A 331 4.14 -0.10 23.77
C GLU A 331 3.05 -0.56 24.75
N GLU A 332 2.12 -1.41 24.31
CA GLU A 332 1.09 -1.95 25.19
C GLU A 332 1.64 -2.97 26.19
N ILE A 333 2.64 -3.78 25.81
CA ILE A 333 3.38 -4.64 26.75
C ILE A 333 4.06 -3.78 27.84
N ARG A 334 4.64 -2.63 27.47
CA ARG A 334 5.24 -1.70 28.44
C ARG A 334 4.20 -1.10 29.38
N ARG A 335 3.05 -0.68 28.86
CA ARG A 335 1.94 -0.12 29.66
C ARG A 335 1.40 -1.15 30.66
N ASP A 336 1.12 -2.36 30.18
CA ASP A 336 0.66 -3.47 31.04
C ASP A 336 1.73 -3.87 32.08
N GLY A 337 3.01 -3.80 31.72
CA GLY A 337 4.13 -4.06 32.64
C GLY A 337 4.21 -3.04 33.79
N ALA A 338 3.97 -1.76 33.52
CA ALA A 338 3.93 -0.71 34.54
C ALA A 338 2.73 -0.89 35.50
N GLU A 339 1.60 -1.39 35.00
CA GLU A 339 0.38 -1.65 35.77
C GLU A 339 0.33 -3.04 36.43
N ARG A 340 1.35 -3.87 36.21
CA ARG A 340 1.37 -5.29 36.57
C ARG A 340 1.06 -5.56 38.04
N ARG A 341 1.70 -4.82 38.96
CA ARG A 341 1.49 -4.97 40.41
C ARG A 341 0.07 -4.64 40.84
N PHE A 342 -0.57 -3.68 40.15
CA PHE A 342 -1.95 -3.30 40.40
C PHE A 342 -2.90 -4.38 39.87
N ARG A 343 -2.72 -4.87 38.64
CA ARG A 343 -3.58 -5.91 38.05
C ARG A 343 -3.49 -7.27 38.72
N GLU A 344 -2.29 -7.69 39.13
CA GLU A 344 -2.09 -8.93 39.91
C GLU A 344 -2.85 -8.88 41.24
N SER A 345 -2.99 -7.70 41.85
CA SER A 345 -3.77 -7.53 43.09
C SER A 345 -5.29 -7.67 42.90
N ILE A 346 -5.80 -7.56 41.67
CA ILE A 346 -7.23 -7.62 41.32
C ILE A 346 -7.58 -8.96 40.63
N GLY A 347 -6.61 -9.88 40.49
CA GLY A 347 -6.83 -11.22 39.93
C GLY A 347 -7.05 -11.25 38.41
N ILE A 348 -6.67 -10.19 37.69
CA ILE A 348 -6.75 -10.15 36.22
C ILE A 348 -5.49 -10.84 35.66
N PRO A 349 -5.61 -11.88 34.82
CA PRO A 349 -4.45 -12.56 34.24
C PRO A 349 -3.62 -11.61 33.36
N PRO A 350 -2.30 -11.79 33.31
CA PRO A 350 -1.41 -10.87 32.59
C PRO A 350 -1.65 -10.96 31.08
N ARG A 351 -2.34 -9.95 30.52
CA ARG A 351 -2.50 -9.76 29.07
C ARG A 351 -1.15 -9.65 28.34
N ALA A 352 -0.09 -9.26 29.06
CA ALA A 352 1.28 -9.21 28.57
C ALA A 352 1.76 -10.53 27.94
N ASP A 353 1.39 -11.71 28.45
CA ASP A 353 1.85 -12.99 27.89
C ASP A 353 1.22 -13.27 26.51
N ILE A 354 -0.05 -12.89 26.34
CA ILE A 354 -0.77 -12.99 25.07
C ILE A 354 -0.15 -12.01 24.06
N LEU A 355 0.11 -10.77 24.48
CA LEU A 355 0.73 -9.76 23.62
C LEU A 355 2.16 -10.14 23.22
N ASN A 356 2.93 -10.75 24.15
CA ASN A 356 4.25 -11.30 23.84
C ASN A 356 4.15 -12.41 22.79
N THR A 357 3.18 -13.31 22.90
CA THR A 357 2.97 -14.37 21.90
C THR A 357 2.68 -13.78 20.52
N LYS A 358 1.80 -12.77 20.45
CA LYS A 358 1.48 -12.05 19.21
C LYS A 358 2.69 -11.32 18.63
N LEU A 359 3.50 -10.68 19.47
CA LEU A 359 4.73 -10.02 19.03
C LEU A 359 5.75 -11.03 18.47
N GLN A 360 5.87 -12.22 19.08
CA GLN A 360 6.73 -13.28 18.54
C GLN A 360 6.25 -13.77 17.18
N GLN A 361 4.93 -13.82 16.92
CA GLN A 361 4.39 -14.13 15.60
C GLN A 361 4.79 -13.07 14.56
N VAL A 362 4.70 -11.79 14.91
CA VAL A 362 5.15 -10.68 14.04
C VAL A 362 6.65 -10.79 13.73
N LEU A 363 7.49 -11.01 14.75
CA LEU A 363 8.93 -11.20 14.58
C LEU A 363 9.25 -12.43 13.72
N THR A 364 8.48 -13.51 13.87
CA THR A 364 8.63 -14.72 13.06
C THR A 364 8.36 -14.42 11.58
N VAL A 365 7.26 -13.73 11.29
CA VAL A 365 6.92 -13.33 9.91
C VAL A 365 7.98 -12.43 9.29
N MET A 366 8.46 -11.42 10.03
CA MET A 366 9.54 -10.56 9.57
C MET A 366 10.84 -11.34 9.33
N ARG A 367 11.09 -12.45 10.03
CA ARG A 367 12.29 -13.26 9.83
C ARG A 367 12.23 -14.18 8.61
N TYR A 368 11.04 -14.66 8.25
CA TYR A 368 10.85 -15.68 7.21
C TYR A 368 10.49 -15.13 5.83
N THR A 369 10.70 -13.84 5.58
CA THR A 369 10.52 -13.26 4.25
C THR A 369 11.53 -13.88 3.25
N PRO A 370 11.07 -14.58 2.21
CA PRO A 370 11.91 -15.44 1.35
C PRO A 370 12.87 -14.67 0.44
N ALA A 371 12.69 -13.36 0.28
CA ALA A 371 13.67 -12.48 -0.34
C ALA A 371 14.47 -11.79 0.78
N HIS A 372 15.77 -12.08 0.90
CA HIS A 372 16.68 -11.37 1.80
C HIS A 372 16.70 -9.87 1.44
N SER A 373 15.81 -9.10 2.05
CA SER A 373 15.73 -7.66 1.87
C SER A 373 16.49 -6.97 3.00
N PRO A 374 17.53 -6.18 2.70
CA PRO A 374 18.25 -5.42 3.73
C PRO A 374 17.34 -4.49 4.53
N LEU A 375 16.27 -3.98 3.90
CA LEU A 375 15.26 -3.19 4.60
C LEU A 375 14.52 -4.01 5.66
N ASN A 376 14.13 -5.23 5.32
CA ASN A 376 13.46 -6.12 6.25
C ASN A 376 14.37 -6.48 7.43
N ASP A 377 15.65 -6.79 7.17
CA ASP A 377 16.63 -7.09 8.23
C ASP A 377 16.86 -5.88 9.15
N TYR A 378 16.92 -4.69 8.59
CA TYR A 378 17.03 -3.44 9.34
C TYR A 378 15.80 -3.22 10.25
N MET A 379 14.59 -3.30 9.68
CA MET A 379 13.34 -3.10 10.42
C MET A 379 13.15 -4.16 11.51
N PHE A 380 13.49 -5.41 11.21
CA PHE A 380 13.48 -6.51 12.17
C PHE A 380 14.46 -6.25 13.33
N SER A 381 15.70 -5.87 13.01
CA SER A 381 16.72 -5.58 14.03
C SER A 381 16.28 -4.42 14.93
N GLN A 382 15.73 -3.35 14.33
CA GLN A 382 15.21 -2.20 15.06
C GLN A 382 14.06 -2.61 16.00
N LEU A 383 13.12 -3.45 15.53
CA LEU A 383 12.02 -3.94 16.36
C LEU A 383 12.53 -4.81 17.53
N GLN A 384 13.52 -5.66 17.30
CA GLN A 384 14.15 -6.46 18.34
C GLN A 384 14.85 -5.61 19.38
N GLU A 385 15.55 -4.55 18.98
CA GLU A 385 16.19 -3.61 19.92
C GLU A 385 15.15 -2.90 20.79
N LEU A 386 14.05 -2.43 20.18
CA LEU A 386 12.93 -1.83 20.91
C LEU A 386 12.32 -2.79 21.93
N TYR A 387 12.17 -4.06 21.57
CA TYR A 387 11.67 -5.09 22.46
C TYR A 387 12.66 -5.43 23.58
N ARG A 388 13.96 -5.60 23.30
CA ARG A 388 14.96 -5.85 24.36
C ARG A 388 15.04 -4.72 25.38
N GLY A 389 14.78 -3.49 24.96
CA GLY A 389 14.66 -2.33 25.85
C GLY A 389 13.47 -2.40 26.83
N THR A 390 12.51 -3.31 26.65
CA THR A 390 11.41 -3.52 27.63
C THR A 390 11.85 -4.44 28.77
N ASP A 391 12.62 -5.49 28.46
CA ASP A 391 13.12 -6.47 29.44
C ASP A 391 14.15 -5.86 30.40
N GLN A 392 14.90 -4.83 29.96
CA GLN A 392 15.86 -4.13 30.80
C GLN A 392 15.22 -3.07 31.71
N ALA A 393 14.08 -2.48 31.31
CA ALA A 393 13.36 -1.47 32.10
C ALA A 393 12.41 -2.08 33.15
N SER A 394 12.15 -3.39 33.07
CA SER A 394 11.28 -4.15 33.97
C SER A 394 12.04 -4.91 35.07
N ARG A 395 13.37 -4.82 35.09
CA ARG A 395 14.26 -5.25 36.19
C ARG A 395 14.64 -4.04 37.03
#